data_AF-A0A2E1U4K6-F1
#
_entry.id   AF-A0A2E1U4K6-F1
#
_cell.length_a   1.000
_cell.length_b   1.000
_cell.length_c   1.000
_cell.angle_alpha   90.00
_cell.angle_beta   90.00
_cell.angle_gamma   90.00
#
_symmetry.space_group_name_H-M   'P 1'
#
loop_
_entity.id
_entity.type
_entity.pdbx_description
1 polymer ?
#
loop_
_entity_poly.entity_id
_entity_poly.type
_entity_poly.pdbx_seq_one_letter_code
_entity_poly.pdbx_strand_id
1 'polypeptide(L)' 'MAVAVCKKGIEDYDSLDGMPVTIVCMLAARADQHTEYLRTLSSISSRLKDAPVRKELLGLKDASAVVALLMD' A
#
# COMPACT_ATOMS: atom_id res chain seq x y z
N MET A 1 9.48 4.45 3.39
CA MET A 1 8.19 4.11 2.75
C MET A 1 7.15 5.13 3.21
N ALA A 2 6.21 5.50 2.36
CA ALA A 2 5.00 6.23 2.73
C ALA A 2 3.77 5.45 2.24
N VAL A 3 2.65 5.58 2.95
CA VAL A 3 1.38 4.97 2.58
C VAL A 3 0.26 5.99 2.70
N ALA A 4 -0.65 6.00 1.73
CA ALA A 4 -1.85 6.79 1.75
C ALA A 4 -3.08 5.88 1.60
N VAL A 5 -4.11 6.15 2.40
CA VAL A 5 -5.42 5.49 2.33
C VAL A 5 -6.46 6.51 1.88
N CYS A 6 -6.84 6.42 0.60
CA CYS A 6 -7.76 7.32 -0.07
C CYS A 6 -9.18 6.73 -0.04
N LYS A 7 -9.96 7.07 0.98
CA LYS A 7 -11.30 6.47 1.21
C LYS A 7 -12.30 6.68 0.08
N LYS A 8 -12.16 7.75 -0.69
CA LYS A 8 -13.01 8.06 -1.85
C LYS A 8 -12.46 7.49 -3.17
N GLY A 9 -11.27 6.89 -3.14
CA GLY A 9 -10.55 6.53 -4.35
C GLY A 9 -9.93 7.74 -5.06
N ILE A 10 -8.99 7.46 -5.95
CA ILE A 10 -8.41 8.40 -6.91
C ILE A 10 -9.06 8.06 -8.26
N GLU A 11 -9.95 8.91 -8.75
CA GLU A 11 -10.80 8.64 -9.93
C GLU A 11 -10.05 8.82 -11.26
N ASP A 12 -9.03 9.67 -11.29
CA ASP A 12 -8.24 10.02 -12.46
C ASP A 12 -6.97 9.17 -12.61
N TYR A 13 -6.85 8.08 -11.86
CA TYR A 13 -5.76 7.13 -11.99
C TYR A 13 -6.14 5.98 -12.92
N ASP A 14 -5.33 5.76 -13.95
CA ASP A 14 -5.51 4.67 -14.92
C ASP A 14 -5.08 3.32 -14.32
N SER A 15 -6.01 2.69 -13.60
CA SER A 15 -5.80 1.39 -12.97
C SER A 15 -6.05 0.23 -13.93
N LEU A 16 -5.38 -0.91 -13.69
CA LEU A 16 -5.45 -2.08 -14.57
C LEU A 16 -6.85 -2.71 -14.65
N ASP A 17 -7.66 -2.54 -13.61
CA ASP A 17 -9.03 -3.06 -13.51
C ASP A 17 -10.10 -1.97 -13.72
N GLY A 18 -9.69 -0.73 -14.00
CA GLY A 18 -10.58 0.42 -14.15
C GLY A 18 -11.26 0.88 -12.85
N MET A 19 -10.87 0.34 -11.69
CA MET A 19 -11.42 0.73 -10.39
C MET A 19 -10.60 1.87 -9.76
N PRO A 20 -11.23 2.83 -9.04
CA PRO A 20 -10.50 3.88 -8.35
C PRO A 20 -9.46 3.36 -7.35
N VAL A 21 -8.25 3.93 -7.37
CA VAL A 21 -7.18 3.50 -6.45
C VAL A 21 -7.44 4.04 -5.05
N THR A 22 -7.53 3.15 -4.07
CA THR A 22 -7.83 3.51 -2.67
C THR A 22 -6.64 3.40 -1.72
N ILE A 23 -5.57 2.71 -2.11
CA ILE A 23 -4.35 2.53 -1.31
C ILE A 23 -3.15 2.81 -2.20
N VAL A 24 -2.27 3.72 -1.77
CA VAL A 24 -1.04 4.06 -2.47
C VAL A 24 0.14 3.82 -1.54
N CYS A 25 1.12 3.05 -2.01
CA CYS A 25 2.38 2.82 -1.30
C CYS A 25 3.53 3.40 -2.12
N MET A 26 4.35 4.24 -1.48
CA MET A 26 5.54 4.81 -2.10
C MET A 26 6.79 4.29 -1.38
N LEU A 27 7.71 3.73 -2.14
CA LEU A 27 8.99 3.25 -1.66
C LEU A 27 10.11 4.00 -2.39
N ALA A 28 10.94 4.69 -1.62
CA ALA A 28 12.17 5.30 -2.11
C ALA A 28 13.35 4.43 -1.64
N ALA A 29 14.24 4.08 -2.56
CA ALA A 29 15.43 3.30 -2.29
C ALA A 29 16.60 3.84 -3.10
N ARG A 30 17.83 3.65 -2.61
CA ARG A 30 19.05 3.96 -3.35
C ARG A 30 19.36 2.83 -4.36
N ALA A 31 20.12 3.13 -5.40
CA ALA A 31 20.41 2.20 -6.48
C ALA A 31 21.12 0.91 -6.03
N ASP A 32 21.87 0.97 -4.92
CA ASP A 32 22.60 -0.14 -4.31
C ASP A 32 21.75 -1.03 -3.38
N GLN A 33 20.49 -0.65 -3.10
CA GLN A 33 19.60 -1.34 -2.16
C GLN A 33 18.60 -2.27 -2.86
N HIS A 34 18.94 -2.78 -4.05
CA HIS A 34 18.01 -3.49 -4.93
C HIS A 34 17.33 -4.69 -4.26
N THR A 35 18.07 -5.49 -3.51
CA THR A 35 17.54 -6.70 -2.84
C THR A 35 16.59 -6.37 -1.68
N GLU A 36 16.89 -5.35 -0.88
CA GLU A 36 16.02 -4.92 0.23
C GLU A 36 14.73 -4.31 -0.32
N TYR A 37 14.85 -3.46 -1.34
CA TYR A 37 13.72 -2.88 -2.05
C TYR A 37 12.74 -3.94 -2.56
N LEU A 38 13.24 -4.95 -3.28
CA LEU A 38 12.40 -6.02 -3.83
C LEU A 38 11.73 -6.84 -2.73
N ARG A 39 12.43 -7.11 -1.62
CA ARG A 39 11.83 -7.80 -0.47
C ARG A 39 10.70 -6.99 0.16
N THR A 40 10.92 -5.70 0.39
CA THR A 40 9.87 -4.81 0.93
C THR A 40 8.67 -4.73 0.00
N LEU A 41 8.90 -4.54 -1.31
CA LEU A 41 7.82 -4.49 -2.29
C LEU A 41 7.03 -5.81 -2.34
N SER A 42 7.72 -6.96 -2.31
CA SER A 42 7.08 -8.28 -2.30
C SER A 42 6.24 -8.51 -1.05
N SER A 43 6.73 -8.10 0.12
CA SER A 43 5.99 -8.18 1.38
C SER A 43 4.72 -7.32 1.35
N ILE A 44 4.84 -6.03 0.99
CA ILE A 44 3.70 -5.12 0.86
C ILE A 44 2.68 -5.65 -0.16
N SER A 45 3.14 -6.09 -1.33
CA SER A 45 2.26 -6.65 -2.37
C SER A 45 1.50 -7.88 -1.89
N SER A 46 2.17 -8.78 -1.16
CA SER A 46 1.54 -9.99 -0.61
C SER A 46 0.49 -9.65 0.43
N ARG A 47 0.79 -8.70 1.32
CA ARG A 47 -0.14 -8.21 2.35
C ARG A 47 -1.37 -7.51 1.75
N LEU A 48 -1.18 -6.69 0.71
CA LEU A 48 -2.28 -6.01 0.02
C LEU A 48 -3.13 -6.94 -0.85
N LYS A 49 -2.63 -8.13 -1.24
CA LYS A 49 -3.46 -9.13 -1.94
C LYS A 49 -4.51 -9.75 -1.03
N ASP A 50 -4.31 -9.72 0.28
CA ASP A 50 -5.28 -10.19 1.27
C ASP A 50 -6.47 -9.21 1.40
N ALA A 51 -7.67 -9.70 1.07
CA ALA A 51 -8.89 -8.90 1.06
C ALA A 51 -9.32 -8.41 2.46
N PRO A 52 -9.33 -9.27 3.51
CA PRO A 52 -9.44 -8.86 4.90
C PRO A 52 -8.53 -7.67 5.27
N VAL A 53 -7.25 -7.74 4.93
CA VAL A 53 -6.28 -6.68 5.26
C VAL A 53 -6.64 -5.37 4.55
N ARG A 54 -6.97 -5.41 3.25
CA ARG A 54 -7.44 -4.21 2.53
C ARG A 54 -8.66 -3.58 3.18
N LYS A 55 -9.63 -4.40 3.59
CA LYS A 55 -10.87 -3.92 4.22
C LYS A 55 -10.58 -3.25 5.57
N GLU A 56 -9.68 -3.82 6.36
CA GLU A 56 -9.26 -3.26 7.63
C GLU A 56 -8.50 -1.93 7.45
N LEU A 57 -7.54 -1.89 6.53
CA LEU A 57 -6.78 -0.66 6.19
C LEU A 57 -7.70 0.51 5.85
N LEU A 58 -8.77 0.29 5.08
CA LEU A 58 -9.75 1.32 4.72
C LEU A 58 -10.56 1.84 5.92
N GLY A 59 -10.72 1.03 6.96
CA GLY A 59 -11.43 1.36 8.19
C GLY A 59 -10.61 2.20 9.17
N LEU A 60 -9.28 2.07 9.13
CA LEU A 60 -8.38 2.78 10.03
C LEU A 60 -8.46 4.30 9.85
N LYS A 61 -8.18 5.02 10.95
CA LYS A 61 -8.14 6.49 11.01
C LYS A 61 -6.78 7.02 11.48
N ASP A 62 -5.96 6.13 12.02
CA ASP A 62 -4.67 6.47 12.59
C ASP A 62 -3.55 6.02 11.66
N ALA A 63 -2.61 6.91 11.38
CA ALA A 63 -1.51 6.65 10.46
C ALA A 63 -0.54 5.57 10.99
N SER A 64 -0.33 5.51 12.31
CA SER A 64 0.55 4.51 12.91
C SER A 64 -0.05 3.11 12.81
N ALA A 65 -1.37 2.98 13.02
CA ALA A 65 -2.09 1.73 12.85
C ALA A 65 -2.04 1.23 11.40
N VAL A 66 -2.13 2.13 10.41
CA VAL A 66 -2.01 1.78 8.98
C VAL A 66 -0.63 1.20 8.68
N VAL A 67 0.43 1.85 9.15
CA VAL A 67 1.80 1.37 8.93
C VAL A 67 2.03 0.02 9.63
N ALA A 68 1.56 -0.13 10.88
CA ALA A 68 1.68 -1.36 11.64
C ALA A 68 1.00 -2.54 10.92
N LEU A 69 -0.26 -2.38 10.51
CA LEU A 69 -1.02 -3.45 9.85
C LEU A 69 -0.42 -3.85 8.48
N LEU A 70 0.20 -2.91 7.78
CA LEU A 70 0.82 -3.14 6.48
C LEU A 70 2.19 -3.80 6.57
N MET A 71 2.93 -3.56 7.67
CA MET A 71 4.30 -4.04 7.86
C MET A 71 4.43 -5.22 8.83
N ASP A 72 3.32 -5.71 9.39
CA ASP A 72 3.21 -7.01 10.07
C ASP A 72 3.48 -8.18 9.13
#